data_AF-A0A8X6HJT5-F1
#
_entry.id   AF-A0A8X6HJT5-F1
#
_cell.length_a   1.000
_cell.length_b   1.000
_cell.length_c   1.000
_cell.angle_alpha   90.00
_cell.angle_beta   90.00
_cell.angle_gamma   90.00
#
_symmetry.space_group_name_H-M   'P 1'
#
loop_
_entity.id
_entity.type
_entity.pdbx_description
1 polymer ?
#
loop_
_entity_poly.entity_id
_entity_poly.type
_entity_poly.pdbx_seq_one_letter_code
_entity_poly.pdbx_strand_id
1 'polypeptide(L)'
;LQYQGVCPPLRRTEENFDIGAKYHIASNTEYWRYFVANILQFQIHESLCNEAGIRAPYHNCTIYKNRKAGKRLAKLLRKGKSQCWKKSLKIFSRNKFNKLDASSLLTYFAPLMKWLKKQNKKAYKGWKSNDSMICPGRKDATSGTASTLVSATKGLVTGTQAFQTSAITSSKLPRAASMTISATSPTTGATVPAS
;
A
#
# COMPACT_ATOMS: atom_id res chain seq x y z
N LEU A 1 -2.31 -7.78 19.78
CA LEU A 1 -1.25 -8.25 18.85
C LEU A 1 -1.70 -9.33 17.85
N GLN A 2 -2.76 -10.10 18.12
CA GLN A 2 -3.17 -11.31 17.39
C GLN A 2 -2.93 -11.33 15.87
N TYR A 3 -3.36 -10.29 15.13
CA TYR A 3 -3.33 -10.30 13.66
C TYR A 3 -2.15 -9.56 13.03
N GLN A 4 -1.74 -8.40 13.56
CA GLN A 4 -0.77 -7.51 12.90
C GLN A 4 0.59 -7.45 13.61
N GLY A 5 0.69 -7.91 14.86
CA GLY A 5 1.91 -7.75 15.65
C GLY A 5 2.26 -6.31 16.03
N VAL A 6 1.28 -5.38 15.94
CA VAL A 6 1.44 -3.97 16.29
C VAL A 6 0.73 -3.69 17.61
N CYS A 7 1.37 -2.90 18.47
CA CYS A 7 0.89 -2.40 19.76
C CYS A 7 0.90 -0.86 19.73
N PRO A 8 0.02 -0.19 20.49
CA PRO A 8 0.05 1.26 20.61
C PRO A 8 1.25 1.71 21.48
N PRO A 9 1.80 2.91 21.24
CA PRO A 9 2.91 3.42 22.05
C PRO A 9 2.48 3.88 23.46
N LEU A 10 1.20 4.18 23.64
CA LEU A 10 0.56 4.54 24.90
C LEU A 10 -0.66 3.66 25.10
N ARG A 11 -1.02 3.38 26.36
CA ARG A 11 -2.20 2.57 26.67
C ARG A 11 -3.47 3.25 26.16
N ARG A 12 -4.37 2.47 25.56
CA ARG A 12 -5.67 2.93 25.05
C ARG A 12 -6.79 2.48 25.98
N THR A 13 -7.83 3.29 26.08
CA THR A 13 -9.09 3.02 26.77
C THR A 13 -10.24 3.03 25.76
N GLU A 14 -11.44 2.66 26.19
CA GLU A 14 -12.66 2.73 25.36
C GLU A 14 -13.04 4.17 24.96
N GLU A 15 -12.42 5.19 25.57
CA GLU A 15 -12.58 6.60 25.18
C GLU A 15 -11.80 6.93 23.89
N ASN A 16 -10.92 6.03 23.43
CA ASN A 16 -10.08 6.26 22.26
C ASN A 16 -10.64 5.59 21.01
N PHE A 17 -11.18 6.39 20.09
CA PHE A 17 -11.67 5.91 18.79
C PHE A 17 -10.59 5.92 17.70
N ASP A 18 -9.53 5.14 17.88
CA ASP A 18 -8.32 5.14 17.02
C ASP A 18 -8.63 4.87 15.54
N ILE A 19 -9.60 3.98 15.29
CA ILE A 19 -9.99 3.64 13.91
C ILE A 19 -10.59 4.83 13.17
N GLY A 20 -11.17 5.81 13.89
CA GLY A 20 -11.72 7.03 13.32
C GLY A 20 -10.67 7.96 12.72
N ALA A 21 -9.40 7.84 13.12
CA ALA A 21 -8.30 8.60 12.53
C ALA A 21 -7.93 8.12 11.11
N LYS A 22 -8.48 6.98 10.66
CA LYS A 22 -8.29 6.50 9.29
C LYS A 22 -9.37 7.08 8.38
N TYR A 23 -8.93 7.78 7.32
CA TYR A 23 -9.81 8.38 6.30
C TYR A 23 -10.98 7.47 5.89
N HIS A 24 -10.70 6.22 5.50
CA HIS A 24 -11.72 5.30 5.01
C HIS A 24 -12.83 4.97 6.02
N ILE A 25 -12.53 5.03 7.32
CA ILE A 25 -13.54 4.83 8.37
C ILE A 25 -14.41 6.09 8.47
N ALA A 26 -13.77 7.27 8.58
CA ALA A 26 -14.48 8.55 8.67
C ALA A 26 -15.31 8.86 7.40
N SER A 27 -14.84 8.44 6.23
CA SER A 27 -15.50 8.67 4.94
C SER A 27 -16.44 7.54 4.51
N ASN A 28 -16.78 6.60 5.42
CA ASN A 28 -17.62 5.43 5.16
C ASN A 28 -17.26 4.70 3.85
N THR A 29 -15.97 4.50 3.62
CA THR A 29 -15.44 3.91 2.38
C THR A 29 -14.95 2.50 2.64
N GLU A 30 -15.40 1.52 1.86
CA GLU A 30 -15.14 0.11 2.14
C GLU A 30 -13.65 -0.24 2.01
N TYR A 31 -13.07 -0.82 3.07
CA TYR A 31 -11.64 -1.12 3.12
C TYR A 31 -11.27 -2.48 2.51
N TRP A 32 -12.19 -3.45 2.55
CA TRP A 32 -11.94 -4.82 2.10
C TRP A 32 -11.58 -4.93 0.60
N ARG A 33 -11.94 -3.92 -0.20
CA ARG A 33 -11.58 -3.83 -1.62
C ARG A 33 -10.07 -3.93 -1.86
N TYR A 34 -9.24 -3.41 -0.95
CA TYR A 34 -7.79 -3.48 -1.06
C TYR A 34 -7.28 -4.92 -0.89
N PHE A 35 -7.84 -5.65 0.06
CA PHE A 35 -7.49 -7.06 0.29
C PHE A 35 -7.81 -7.91 -0.94
N VAL A 36 -9.01 -7.75 -1.49
CA VAL A 36 -9.46 -8.52 -2.66
C VAL A 36 -8.71 -8.12 -3.93
N ALA A 37 -8.48 -6.82 -4.14
CA ALA A 37 -7.70 -6.34 -5.28
C ALA A 37 -6.29 -6.92 -5.28
N ASN A 38 -5.61 -6.99 -4.12
CA ASN A 38 -4.28 -7.55 -4.02
C ASN A 38 -4.26 -9.04 -4.40
N ILE A 39 -5.20 -9.86 -3.90
CA ILE A 39 -5.23 -11.28 -4.26
C ILE A 39 -5.49 -11.46 -5.77
N LEU A 40 -6.48 -10.75 -6.31
CA LEU A 40 -6.83 -10.83 -7.72
C LEU A 40 -5.70 -10.32 -8.62
N GLN A 41 -4.95 -9.29 -8.21
CA GLN A 41 -3.81 -8.76 -8.95
C GLN A 41 -2.79 -9.87 -9.26
N PHE A 42 -2.41 -10.68 -8.27
CA PHE A 42 -1.44 -11.76 -8.49
C PHE A 42 -2.03 -12.94 -9.27
N GLN A 43 -3.30 -13.30 -9.06
CA GLN A 43 -3.97 -14.34 -9.86
C GLN A 43 -4.07 -13.96 -11.34
N ILE A 44 -4.38 -12.68 -11.60
CA ILE A 44 -4.47 -12.14 -12.96
C ILE A 44 -3.08 -12.07 -13.59
N HIS A 45 -2.09 -11.53 -12.87
CA HIS A 45 -0.71 -11.45 -13.32
C HIS A 45 -0.16 -12.83 -13.69
N GLU A 46 -0.30 -13.82 -12.81
CA GLU A 46 0.10 -15.20 -13.08
C GLU A 46 -0.58 -15.76 -14.34
N SER A 47 -1.89 -15.52 -14.51
CA SER A 47 -2.63 -16.01 -15.67
C SER A 47 -2.12 -15.40 -16.99
N LEU A 48 -1.73 -14.12 -16.97
CA LEU A 48 -1.18 -13.43 -18.13
C LEU A 48 0.27 -13.82 -18.40
N CYS A 49 1.09 -14.00 -17.37
CA CYS A 49 2.46 -14.50 -17.52
C CYS A 49 2.48 -15.89 -18.17
N ASN A 50 1.60 -16.78 -17.72
CA ASN A 50 1.43 -18.09 -18.34
C ASN A 50 0.92 -17.98 -19.79
N GLU A 51 0.04 -17.03 -20.10
CA GLU A 51 -0.36 -16.76 -21.50
C GLU A 51 0.81 -16.26 -22.36
N ALA A 52 1.73 -15.51 -21.74
CA ALA A 52 2.94 -15.01 -22.39
C ALA A 52 4.04 -16.08 -22.51
N GLY A 53 3.83 -17.30 -22.00
CA GLY A 53 4.82 -18.37 -22.01
C GLY A 53 5.87 -18.26 -20.89
N ILE A 54 5.74 -17.29 -19.98
CA ILE A 54 6.66 -17.07 -18.87
C ILE A 54 6.19 -17.88 -17.66
N ARG A 55 7.08 -18.71 -17.12
CA ARG A 55 6.83 -19.52 -15.92
C ARG A 55 7.36 -18.83 -14.67
N ALA A 56 6.93 -19.32 -13.50
CA ALA A 56 7.36 -18.79 -12.21
C ALA A 56 8.89 -18.81 -12.04
N PRO A 57 9.47 -17.86 -11.28
CA PRO A 57 8.82 -16.84 -10.47
C PRO A 57 8.37 -15.61 -11.28
N TYR A 58 7.18 -15.07 -10.95
CA TYR A 58 6.51 -14.07 -11.81
C TYR A 58 6.96 -12.62 -11.62
N HIS A 59 7.93 -12.33 -10.74
CA HIS A 59 8.38 -10.95 -10.47
C HIS A 59 9.13 -10.31 -11.65
N ASN A 60 9.77 -11.10 -12.50
CA ASN A 60 10.42 -10.63 -13.73
C ASN A 60 9.53 -10.75 -14.98
N CYS A 61 8.28 -11.20 -14.82
CA CYS A 61 7.38 -11.37 -15.95
C CYS A 61 6.95 -10.00 -16.52
N THR A 62 7.04 -9.87 -17.84
CA THR A 62 6.48 -8.76 -18.60
C THR A 62 5.49 -9.27 -19.64
N ILE A 63 4.40 -8.55 -19.81
CA ILE A 63 3.38 -8.80 -20.85
C ILE A 63 3.49 -7.78 -22.00
N TYR A 64 4.52 -6.93 -21.98
CA TYR A 64 4.78 -5.93 -23.01
C TYR A 64 4.91 -6.57 -24.39
N LYS A 65 4.29 -5.96 -25.41
CA LYS A 65 4.21 -6.47 -26.79
C LYS A 65 3.63 -7.89 -26.93
N ASN A 66 3.04 -8.47 -25.89
CA ASN A 66 2.43 -9.80 -25.98
C ASN A 66 0.96 -9.71 -26.43
N ARG A 67 0.71 -9.89 -27.73
CA ARG A 67 -0.65 -9.82 -28.30
C ARG A 67 -1.60 -10.87 -27.72
N LYS A 68 -1.11 -12.06 -27.35
CA LYS A 68 -1.96 -13.13 -26.77
C LYS A 68 -2.46 -12.74 -25.38
N ALA A 69 -1.56 -12.28 -24.51
CA ALA A 69 -1.90 -11.78 -23.18
C ALA A 69 -2.83 -10.56 -23.26
N GLY A 70 -2.55 -9.61 -24.15
CA GLY A 70 -3.41 -8.44 -24.37
C GLY A 70 -4.83 -8.80 -24.82
N LYS A 71 -4.98 -9.72 -25.79
CA LYS A 71 -6.30 -10.22 -26.21
C LYS A 71 -7.06 -10.90 -25.06
N ARG A 72 -6.36 -11.68 -24.23
CA ARG A 72 -6.94 -12.36 -23.07
C ARG A 72 -7.42 -11.37 -22.01
N LEU A 73 -6.60 -10.35 -21.70
CA LEU A 73 -6.97 -9.28 -20.77
C LEU A 73 -8.15 -8.45 -21.29
N ALA A 74 -8.13 -8.03 -22.56
CA ALA A 74 -9.21 -7.27 -23.17
C ALA A 74 -10.54 -8.05 -23.13
N LYS A 75 -10.52 -9.36 -23.37
CA LYS A 75 -11.72 -10.21 -23.27
C LYS A 75 -12.32 -10.23 -21.87
N LEU A 76 -11.50 -10.23 -20.81
CA LEU A 76 -11.97 -10.12 -19.43
C LEU A 76 -12.58 -8.73 -19.18
N LEU A 77 -11.87 -7.65 -19.53
CA LEU A 77 -12.30 -6.28 -19.25
C LEU A 77 -13.60 -5.91 -19.97
N ARG A 78 -13.79 -6.39 -21.22
CA ARG A 78 -15.03 -6.19 -22.00
C ARG A 78 -16.29 -6.74 -21.31
N LYS A 79 -16.16 -7.68 -20.37
CA LYS A 79 -17.33 -8.22 -19.65
C LYS A 79 -17.86 -7.26 -18.60
N GLY A 80 -17.03 -6.37 -18.04
CA GLY A 80 -17.44 -5.47 -16.96
C GLY A 80 -18.23 -6.21 -15.86
N LYS A 81 -19.42 -5.68 -15.52
CA LYS A 81 -20.33 -6.29 -14.53
C LYS A 81 -21.36 -7.25 -15.13
N SER A 82 -21.38 -7.46 -16.45
CA SER A 82 -22.38 -8.34 -17.12
C SER A 82 -22.27 -9.82 -16.75
N GLN A 83 -21.17 -10.22 -16.09
CA GLN A 83 -20.92 -11.61 -15.70
C GLN A 83 -20.39 -11.68 -14.27
N CYS A 84 -20.85 -12.68 -13.51
CA CYS A 84 -20.36 -12.95 -12.15
C CYS A 84 -18.82 -13.08 -12.13
N TRP A 85 -18.19 -12.38 -11.19
CA TRP A 85 -16.73 -12.27 -11.11
C TRP A 85 -16.03 -13.64 -11.00
N LYS A 86 -16.59 -14.60 -10.25
CA LYS A 86 -16.03 -15.96 -10.12
C LYS A 86 -16.00 -16.67 -11.46
N LYS A 87 -17.07 -16.55 -12.25
CA LYS A 87 -17.18 -17.12 -13.60
C LYS A 87 -16.18 -16.43 -14.55
N SER A 88 -16.07 -15.10 -14.46
CA SER A 88 -15.10 -14.32 -15.24
C SER A 88 -13.66 -14.70 -14.92
N LEU A 89 -13.31 -14.85 -13.65
CA LEU A 89 -11.99 -15.30 -13.21
C LEU A 89 -11.70 -16.73 -13.65
N LYS A 90 -12.68 -17.64 -13.56
CA LYS A 90 -12.54 -19.04 -14.00
C LYS A 90 -12.26 -19.14 -15.50
N ILE A 91 -13.07 -18.46 -16.32
CA ILE A 91 -12.86 -18.42 -17.77
C ILE A 91 -11.51 -17.75 -18.08
N PHE A 92 -11.24 -16.61 -17.46
CA PHE A 92 -10.02 -15.85 -17.69
C PHE A 92 -8.78 -16.63 -17.31
N SER A 93 -8.78 -17.42 -16.24
CA SER A 93 -7.63 -18.19 -15.75
C SER A 93 -7.52 -19.58 -16.38
N ARG A 94 -8.33 -19.92 -17.40
CA ARG A 94 -8.42 -21.27 -18.00
C ARG A 94 -8.70 -22.34 -16.94
N ASN A 95 -9.74 -22.11 -16.14
CA ASN A 95 -10.21 -22.98 -15.06
C ASN A 95 -9.27 -23.13 -13.86
N LYS A 96 -8.14 -22.42 -13.82
CA LYS A 96 -7.21 -22.49 -12.69
C LYS A 96 -7.77 -21.86 -11.41
N PHE A 97 -8.46 -20.73 -11.52
CA PHE A 97 -8.95 -19.95 -10.39
C PHE A 97 -10.46 -19.73 -10.46
N ASN A 98 -11.19 -20.12 -9.42
CA ASN A 98 -12.63 -19.85 -9.27
C ASN A 98 -12.99 -19.16 -7.94
N LYS A 99 -11.96 -18.85 -7.13
CA LYS A 99 -12.04 -18.22 -5.82
C LYS A 99 -10.81 -17.33 -5.61
N LEU A 100 -10.82 -16.53 -4.55
CA LEU A 100 -9.65 -15.83 -4.08
C LEU A 100 -8.60 -16.85 -3.62
N ASP A 101 -7.40 -16.75 -4.19
CA ASP A 101 -6.32 -17.71 -3.96
C ASP A 101 -4.99 -16.95 -3.80
N ALA A 102 -4.38 -17.08 -2.63
CA ALA A 102 -3.13 -16.40 -2.29
C ALA A 102 -1.88 -17.12 -2.83
N SER A 103 -2.02 -18.30 -3.45
CA SER A 103 -0.87 -19.06 -3.97
C SER A 103 -0.07 -18.28 -5.02
N SER A 104 -0.73 -17.49 -5.87
CA SER A 104 -0.07 -16.61 -6.85
C SER A 104 0.79 -15.54 -6.18
N LEU A 105 0.28 -14.92 -5.10
CA LEU A 105 1.00 -13.94 -4.29
C LEU A 105 2.24 -14.59 -3.64
N LEU A 106 2.08 -15.77 -3.03
CA LEU A 106 3.18 -16.51 -2.41
C LEU A 106 4.25 -16.92 -3.44
N THR A 107 3.83 -17.33 -4.63
CA THR A 107 4.73 -17.70 -5.74
C THR A 107 5.53 -16.50 -6.23
N TYR A 108 4.89 -15.33 -6.34
CA TYR A 108 5.55 -14.09 -6.73
C TYR A 108 6.69 -13.72 -5.75
N PHE A 109 6.41 -13.77 -4.44
CA PHE A 109 7.37 -13.43 -3.39
C PHE A 109 8.27 -14.59 -2.93
N ALA A 110 8.19 -15.76 -3.56
CA ALA A 110 8.97 -16.94 -3.15
C ALA A 110 10.50 -16.69 -3.04
N PRO A 111 11.15 -15.93 -3.95
CA PRO A 111 12.58 -15.62 -3.81
C PRO A 111 12.89 -14.78 -2.57
N LEU A 112 12.09 -13.74 -2.32
CA LEU A 112 12.22 -12.89 -1.12
C LEU A 112 11.97 -13.72 0.15
N MET A 113 10.96 -14.58 0.14
CA MET A 113 10.65 -15.46 1.27
C MET A 113 11.81 -16.41 1.58
N LYS A 114 12.44 -16.99 0.54
CA LYS A 114 13.65 -17.83 0.71
C LYS A 114 14.80 -17.03 1.33
N TRP A 115 15.01 -15.80 0.87
CA TRP A 115 16.04 -14.93 1.43
C TRP A 115 15.76 -14.55 2.89
N LEU A 116 14.54 -14.13 3.22
CA LEU A 116 14.12 -13.77 4.58
C LEU A 116 14.29 -14.95 5.55
N LYS A 117 13.95 -16.18 5.13
CA LYS A 117 14.18 -17.39 5.93
C LYS A 117 15.66 -17.62 6.25
N LYS A 118 16.57 -17.25 5.33
CA LYS A 118 18.02 -17.35 5.55
C LYS A 118 18.51 -16.30 6.54
N GLN A 119 18.07 -15.04 6.39
CA GLN A 119 18.48 -13.95 7.27
C GLN A 119 17.96 -14.16 8.70
N ASN A 120 16.71 -14.58 8.83
CA ASN A 120 16.04 -14.71 10.11
C ASN A 120 16.27 -16.08 10.77
N LYS A 121 17.37 -16.79 10.44
CA LYS A 121 17.69 -18.10 11.05
C LYS A 121 17.88 -18.01 12.56
N LYS A 122 18.54 -16.95 13.03
CA LYS A 122 18.83 -16.70 14.46
C LYS A 122 17.88 -15.71 15.12
N ALA A 123 16.97 -15.10 14.35
CA ALA A 123 16.01 -14.14 14.87
C ALA A 123 14.80 -14.85 15.48
N TYR A 124 14.23 -14.25 16.53
CA TYR A 124 12.92 -14.65 17.03
C TYR A 124 11.84 -14.37 15.96
N LYS A 125 10.91 -15.30 15.75
CA LYS A 125 9.87 -15.21 14.72
C LYS A 125 8.50 -15.07 15.38
N GLY A 126 7.81 -13.99 15.03
CA GLY A 126 6.49 -13.66 15.55
C GLY A 126 6.56 -12.65 16.70
N TRP A 127 5.44 -12.50 17.40
CA TRP A 127 5.25 -11.55 18.49
C TRP A 127 4.43 -12.23 19.59
N LYS A 128 4.81 -12.01 20.85
CA LYS A 128 4.07 -12.49 22.02
C LYS A 128 4.07 -11.39 23.08
N SER A 129 2.89 -11.11 23.62
CA SER A 129 2.70 -10.26 24.80
C SER A 129 1.49 -10.77 25.57
N ASN A 130 1.55 -10.71 26.90
CA ASN A 130 0.43 -11.05 27.78
C ASN A 130 -0.66 -9.97 27.74
N ASP A 131 -0.28 -8.73 27.39
CA ASP A 131 -1.19 -7.62 27.17
C ASP A 131 -0.97 -7.02 25.78
N SER A 132 -2.02 -6.97 24.97
CA SER A 132 -1.97 -6.41 23.62
C SER A 132 -1.73 -4.89 23.57
N MET A 133 -1.96 -4.19 24.68
CA MET A 133 -1.70 -2.75 24.85
C MET A 133 -0.27 -2.45 25.28
N ILE A 134 0.53 -3.49 25.59
CA ILE A 134 1.94 -3.37 25.95
C ILE A 134 2.80 -3.97 24.85
N CYS A 135 3.74 -3.15 24.36
CA CYS A 135 4.67 -3.56 23.32
C CYS A 135 5.74 -4.53 23.85
N PRO A 136 5.98 -5.68 23.18
CA PRO A 136 7.08 -6.58 23.53
C PRO A 136 8.43 -5.84 23.50
N GLY A 137 9.21 -5.94 24.57
CA GLY A 137 10.54 -5.34 24.66
C GLY A 137 10.60 -3.86 25.04
N ARG A 138 9.45 -3.20 25.28
CA ARG A 138 9.42 -1.82 25.80
C ARG A 138 9.37 -1.83 27.33
N LYS A 139 10.34 -1.20 27.99
CA LYS A 139 10.41 -1.11 29.46
C LYS A 139 9.50 -0.03 30.06
N ASP A 140 8.93 0.83 29.21
CA ASP A 140 8.37 2.12 29.64
C ASP A 140 6.85 2.08 29.91
N ALA A 141 6.20 0.92 29.78
CA ALA A 141 4.75 0.78 29.96
C ALA A 141 4.33 0.41 31.40
N THR A 142 5.28 0.30 32.32
CA THR A 142 5.01 0.07 33.75
C THR A 142 5.77 1.12 34.57
N SER A 143 5.00 1.90 35.33
CA SER A 143 5.46 2.91 36.32
C SER A 143 5.88 4.28 35.78
N GLY A 144 4.92 5.02 35.21
CA GLY A 144 4.97 6.49 35.14
C GLY A 144 3.63 7.03 35.60
N THR A 145 3.58 7.54 36.82
CA THR A 145 2.45 8.30 37.38
C THR A 145 1.96 9.34 36.39
N ALA A 146 0.73 9.16 35.89
CA ALA A 146 -0.03 10.20 35.20
C ALA A 146 -0.49 11.28 36.19
N SER A 147 0.45 11.89 36.92
CA SER A 147 0.16 12.88 37.96
C SER A 147 1.27 13.93 38.06
N THR A 148 1.69 14.53 36.93
CA THR A 148 2.40 15.82 36.97
C THR A 148 2.28 16.52 35.62
N LEU A 149 1.08 16.96 35.23
CA LEU A 149 0.91 17.98 34.17
C LEU A 149 -0.43 18.72 34.26
N VAL A 150 -1.10 18.68 35.42
CA VAL A 150 -2.25 19.54 35.75
C VAL A 150 -1.83 20.51 36.86
N SER A 151 -0.86 21.37 36.58
CA SER A 151 -0.55 22.57 37.40
C SER A 151 0.38 23.50 36.62
N ALA A 152 -0.09 24.03 35.49
CA ALA A 152 0.57 25.15 34.82
C ALA A 152 -0.40 26.03 34.00
N THR A 153 -1.70 26.08 34.35
CA THR A 153 -2.67 26.96 33.68
C THR A 153 -3.52 27.82 34.63
N LYS A 154 -3.24 27.81 35.94
CA LYS A 154 -3.82 28.79 36.88
C LYS A 154 -2.84 29.93 37.12
N GLY A 155 -2.78 30.88 36.18
CA GLY A 155 -2.05 32.12 36.43
C GLY A 155 -1.55 32.86 35.20
N LEU A 156 -2.40 33.08 34.18
CA LEU A 156 -2.12 34.15 33.20
C LEU A 156 -3.39 34.53 32.42
N VAL A 157 -4.41 35.07 33.09
CA VAL A 157 -5.52 35.76 32.39
C VAL A 157 -5.88 37.04 33.13
N THR A 158 -4.95 37.99 33.15
CA THR A 158 -5.24 39.42 33.37
C THR A 158 -4.19 40.22 32.62
N GLY A 159 -4.50 40.56 31.38
CA GLY A 159 -3.59 41.30 30.50
C GLY A 159 -4.21 41.55 29.15
N THR A 160 -5.25 42.39 29.13
CA THR A 160 -5.79 42.95 27.88
C THR A 160 -4.71 43.83 27.26
N GLN A 161 -4.04 43.35 26.21
CA GLN A 161 -3.28 44.21 25.30
C GLN A 161 -3.75 43.97 23.87
N ALA A 162 -4.07 45.08 23.21
CA ALA A 162 -4.62 45.15 21.88
C ALA A 162 -3.63 44.60 20.84
N PHE A 163 -4.11 43.70 19.98
CA PHE A 163 -3.39 43.30 18.77
C PHE A 163 -3.44 44.46 17.76
N GLN A 164 -2.33 45.15 17.57
CA GLN A 164 -2.11 45.97 16.37
C GLN A 164 -1.90 45.02 15.17
N THR A 165 -2.79 45.10 14.19
CA THR A 165 -2.60 44.49 12.88
C THR A 165 -1.70 45.39 12.04
N SER A 166 -0.48 44.95 11.75
CA SER A 166 0.35 45.54 10.71
C SER A 166 0.40 44.60 9.52
N ALA A 167 -0.09 45.09 8.38
CA ALA A 167 -0.09 44.39 7.10
C ALA A 167 1.36 44.14 6.64
N ILE A 168 1.65 42.89 6.27
CA ILE A 168 2.93 42.54 5.64
C ILE A 168 2.78 42.75 4.13
N THR A 169 3.45 43.78 3.64
CA THR A 169 3.60 44.11 2.22
C THR A 169 4.45 43.06 1.51
N SER A 170 3.96 42.58 0.36
CA SER A 170 4.63 41.64 -0.53
C SER A 170 5.95 42.22 -1.07
N SER A 171 7.07 41.55 -0.83
CA SER A 171 8.28 41.76 -1.63
C SER A 171 9.14 40.49 -1.78
N LYS A 172 9.32 40.11 -3.05
CA LYS A 172 10.39 39.29 -3.67
C LYS A 172 10.65 37.87 -3.14
N LEU A 173 10.12 36.88 -3.86
CA LEU A 173 10.76 35.56 -4.02
C LEU A 173 11.92 35.64 -5.04
N PRO A 174 13.11 35.10 -4.76
CA PRO A 174 14.11 34.83 -5.79
C PRO A 174 13.74 33.58 -6.60
N ARG A 175 13.89 33.71 -7.91
CA ARG A 175 13.63 32.74 -8.98
C ARG A 175 14.78 31.72 -9.01
N ALA A 176 14.47 30.43 -8.83
CA ALA A 176 15.43 29.35 -9.07
C ALA A 176 15.15 28.66 -10.42
N ALA A 177 16.24 28.24 -11.05
CA ALA A 177 16.43 28.11 -12.49
C ALA A 177 15.67 26.97 -13.18
N SER A 178 15.33 27.22 -14.45
CA SER A 178 14.81 26.25 -15.41
C SER A 178 15.98 25.43 -15.98
N MET A 179 15.99 24.11 -15.75
CA MET A 179 16.87 23.18 -16.47
C MET A 179 16.12 22.68 -17.71
N THR A 180 16.49 23.24 -18.86
CA THR A 180 16.10 22.76 -20.19
C THR A 180 16.91 21.51 -20.53
N ILE A 181 16.24 20.38 -20.75
CA ILE A 181 16.82 19.18 -21.34
C ILE A 181 16.56 19.26 -22.85
N SER A 182 17.60 19.54 -23.64
CA SER A 182 17.57 19.42 -25.10
C SER A 182 17.50 17.95 -25.50
N ALA A 183 16.40 17.54 -26.11
CA ALA A 183 16.28 16.25 -26.78
C ALA A 183 16.57 16.44 -28.28
N THR A 184 17.77 16.06 -28.71
CA THR A 184 18.12 15.89 -30.13
C THR A 184 17.62 14.52 -30.61
N SER A 185 16.65 14.52 -31.52
CA SER A 185 16.19 13.34 -32.26
C SER A 185 17.12 13.02 -33.44
N PRO A 186 17.51 11.75 -33.67
CA PRO A 186 18.03 11.32 -34.96
C PRO A 186 16.89 10.86 -35.86
N THR A 187 16.67 11.57 -36.96
CA THR A 187 15.93 11.14 -38.14
C THR A 187 16.77 10.15 -38.94
N THR A 188 16.32 8.90 -39.05
CA THR A 188 16.67 8.02 -40.18
C THR A 188 15.43 7.23 -40.56
N GLY A 189 14.92 7.52 -41.75
CA GLY A 189 13.83 6.79 -42.38
C GLY A 189 14.28 5.41 -42.86
N ALA A 190 13.36 4.45 -42.76
CA ALA A 190 13.42 3.22 -43.52
C ALA A 190 11.98 2.86 -43.93
N THR A 191 11.75 2.99 -45.23
CA THR A 191 10.53 2.67 -45.96
C THR A 191 10.52 1.16 -46.32
N VAL A 192 9.36 0.65 -46.77
CA VAL A 192 9.14 -0.53 -47.67
C VAL A 192 8.78 -1.86 -46.96
N PRO A 193 7.87 -2.73 -47.49
CA PRO A 193 6.53 -2.50 -48.05
C PRO A 193 5.46 -3.49 -47.51
N ALA A 194 4.23 -3.36 -48.02
CA ALA A 194 3.13 -4.30 -47.85
C ALA A 194 3.28 -5.55 -48.75
N SER A 195 2.90 -6.71 -48.20
CA SER A 195 2.34 -7.88 -48.88
C SER A 195 1.54 -8.69 -47.86
#